data_AF-A0AAV2Q8X4-F1
#
_entry.id   AF-A0AAV2Q8X4-F1
#
_cell.length_a   1.000
_cell.length_b   1.000
_cell.length_c   1.000
_cell.angle_alpha   90.00
_cell.angle_beta   90.00
_cell.angle_gamma   90.00
#
_symmetry.space_group_name_H-M   'P 1'
#
loop_
_entity.id
_entity.type
_entity.pdbx_description
1 polymer ?
#
loop_
_entity_poly.entity_id
_entity_poly.type
_entity_poly.pdbx_seq_one_letter_code
_entity_poly.pdbx_strand_id
1 'polypeptide(L)'
;TVERRIDFESVSLYKVIVRAIDSVSSKWTDALVSISIKDANDNPPQFSHHLYELNVSEATAISTSILTVTTNDLDTGINAGVTYQAQDMNGSMLEDFYIISDTGILVLKKSLDRERQDKHDFLIVAIDTGKPP
;
A
#
# COMPACT_ATOMS: atom_id res chain seq x y z
N THR A 1 -18.56 7.32 -27.27
CA THR A 1 -17.12 7.51 -27.00
C THR A 1 -16.98 7.88 -25.54
N VAL A 2 -16.08 7.26 -24.79
CA VAL A 2 -15.82 7.68 -23.40
C VAL A 2 -14.98 8.95 -23.48
N GLU A 3 -15.54 10.09 -23.05
CA GLU A 3 -14.89 11.41 -23.21
C GLU A 3 -13.91 11.75 -22.08
N ARG A 4 -13.86 10.95 -21.00
CA ARG A 4 -12.97 11.17 -19.85
C ARG A 4 -12.38 9.86 -19.36
N ARG A 5 -11.13 9.89 -18.89
CA ARG A 5 -10.52 8.72 -18.23
C ARG A 5 -11.39 8.29 -17.05
N ILE A 6 -11.64 6.98 -16.98
CA ILE A 6 -12.34 6.33 -15.88
C ILE A 6 -11.26 5.99 -14.85
N ASP A 7 -11.53 6.33 -13.59
CA ASP A 7 -10.59 6.25 -12.48
C ASP A 7 -11.41 5.85 -11.24
N PHE A 8 -11.10 4.69 -10.64
CA PHE A 8 -11.92 4.12 -9.57
C PHE A 8 -11.83 4.99 -8.30
N GLU A 9 -10.62 5.46 -8.02
CA GLU A 9 -10.18 6.30 -6.90
C GLU A 9 -10.93 7.65 -6.92
N SER A 10 -11.24 8.16 -8.11
CA SER A 10 -12.07 9.35 -8.29
C SER A 10 -13.58 9.04 -8.24
N VAL A 11 -14.06 8.12 -9.08
CA VAL A 11 -15.50 7.83 -9.25
C VAL A 11 -15.73 6.37 -9.64
N SER A 12 -16.32 5.60 -8.71
CA SER A 12 -16.58 4.17 -8.89
C SER A 12 -17.99 3.82 -9.40
N LEU A 13 -18.92 4.78 -9.47
CA LEU A 13 -20.30 4.55 -9.92
C LEU A 13 -20.84 5.69 -10.78
N TYR A 14 -21.23 5.37 -12.01
CA TYR A 14 -21.94 6.27 -12.91
C TYR A 14 -23.40 5.85 -13.03
N LYS A 15 -24.30 6.83 -12.99
CA LYS A 15 -25.74 6.64 -13.19
C LYS A 15 -26.18 7.45 -14.40
N VAL A 16 -26.64 6.75 -15.43
CA VAL A 16 -27.07 7.36 -16.70
C VAL A 16 -28.54 7.04 -16.92
N ILE A 17 -29.31 8.03 -17.35
CA ILE A 17 -30.70 7.83 -17.78
C ILE A 17 -30.71 7.72 -19.30
N VAL A 18 -31.19 6.59 -19.81
CA VAL A 18 -31.37 6.37 -21.24
C VAL A 18 -32.84 6.56 -21.58
N ARG A 19 -33.13 7.41 -22.56
CA ARG A 19 -34.48 7.67 -23.05
C ARG A 19 -34.72 6.96 -24.37
N ALA A 20 -35.78 6.18 -24.45
CA ALA A 20 -36.33 5.67 -25.71
C ALA A 20 -37.51 6.55 -26.13
N ILE A 21 -37.55 6.99 -27.39
CA ILE A 21 -38.61 7.82 -27.95
C ILE A 21 -39.18 7.10 -29.18
N ASP A 22 -40.49 6.93 -29.23
CA ASP A 22 -41.21 6.49 -30.42
C ASP A 22 -41.32 7.67 -31.40
N SER A 23 -40.73 7.52 -32.59
CA SER A 23 -40.68 8.56 -33.63
C SER A 23 -42.04 8.90 -34.23
N VAL A 24 -43.04 8.02 -34.11
CA VAL A 24 -44.38 8.23 -34.68
C VAL A 24 -45.32 8.81 -33.64
N SER A 25 -45.40 8.22 -32.44
CA SER A 25 -46.35 8.66 -31.40
C SER A 25 -45.80 9.73 -30.45
N SER A 26 -44.50 10.07 -30.56
CA SER A 26 -43.79 10.97 -29.62
C SER A 26 -43.83 10.51 -28.15
N LYS A 27 -44.27 9.28 -27.87
CA LYS A 27 -44.19 8.69 -26.53
C LYS A 27 -42.74 8.36 -26.20
N TRP A 28 -42.41 8.42 -24.92
CA TRP A 28 -41.07 8.09 -24.46
C TRP A 28 -41.10 7.34 -23.13
N THR A 29 -40.00 6.65 -22.83
CA THR A 29 -39.74 6.04 -21.53
C THR A 29 -38.27 6.20 -21.19
N ASP A 30 -38.00 6.32 -19.89
CA ASP A 30 -36.65 6.42 -19.35
C ASP A 30 -36.27 5.11 -18.65
N ALA A 31 -34.99 4.74 -18.73
CA ALA A 31 -34.41 3.62 -18.00
C ALA A 31 -33.13 4.09 -17.30
N LEU A 32 -32.98 3.75 -16.02
CA LEU A 32 -31.76 4.03 -15.26
C LEU A 32 -30.74 2.91 -15.49
N VAL A 33 -29.56 3.29 -15.98
CA VAL A 33 -28.41 2.40 -16.16
C VAL A 33 -27.37 2.76 -15.11
N SER A 34 -26.94 1.78 -14.32
CA SER A 34 -25.84 1.93 -13.36
C SER A 34 -24.59 1.23 -13.88
N ILE A 35 -23.48 1.95 -13.92
CA ILE A 35 -22.19 1.46 -14.41
C ILE A 35 -21.21 1.51 -13.24
N SER A 36 -20.84 0.34 -12.72
CA SER A 36 -19.83 0.19 -11.68
C SER A 36 -18.44 0.04 -12.29
N ILE A 37 -17.49 0.83 -11.82
CA ILE A 37 -16.08 0.68 -12.19
C ILE A 37 -15.46 -0.36 -11.27
N LYS A 38 -14.61 -1.22 -11.85
CA LYS A 38 -13.80 -2.16 -11.07
C LYS A 38 -12.46 -1.49 -10.79
N ASP A 39 -12.05 -1.59 -9.54
CA ASP A 39 -10.74 -1.19 -9.07
C ASP A 39 -9.62 -1.97 -9.78
N ALA A 40 -8.52 -1.28 -10.08
CA ALA A 40 -7.31 -1.83 -10.67
C ALA A 40 -6.15 -1.52 -9.73
N ASN A 41 -5.14 -2.40 -9.67
CA ASN A 41 -3.96 -2.15 -8.86
C ASN A 41 -3.04 -1.15 -9.57
N ASP A 42 -3.27 0.15 -9.37
CA ASP A 42 -2.52 1.20 -10.05
C ASP A 42 -1.97 2.29 -9.12
N ASN A 43 -2.16 2.15 -7.80
CA ASN A 43 -1.54 3.00 -6.79
C ASN A 43 -0.57 2.19 -5.94
N PRO A 44 0.76 2.38 -6.09
CA PRO A 44 1.72 1.64 -5.25
C PRO A 44 1.70 2.13 -3.79
N PRO A 45 2.08 1.27 -2.82
CA PRO A 45 2.15 1.65 -1.42
C PRO A 45 3.16 2.79 -1.18
N GLN A 46 2.75 3.83 -0.47
CA GLN A 46 3.60 4.97 -0.14
C GLN A 46 3.89 5.05 1.36
N PHE A 47 5.16 5.05 1.75
CA PHE A 47 5.56 5.23 3.14
C PHE A 47 5.20 6.63 3.66
N SER A 48 4.83 6.71 4.94
CA SER A 48 4.57 7.99 5.62
C SER A 48 5.82 8.89 5.71
N HIS A 49 7.00 8.28 5.74
CA HIS A 49 8.29 8.97 5.76
C HIS A 49 9.26 8.32 4.77
N HIS A 50 10.08 9.14 4.10
CA HIS A 50 11.12 8.67 3.19
C HIS A 50 12.38 8.17 3.93
N LEU A 51 12.56 8.59 5.19
CA LEU A 51 13.70 8.25 6.03
C LEU A 51 13.23 8.09 7.48
N TYR A 52 13.69 7.03 8.14
CA TYR A 52 13.46 6.77 9.55
C TYR A 52 14.81 6.74 10.27
N GLU A 53 15.06 7.71 11.14
CA GLU A 53 16.28 7.79 11.96
C GLU A 53 15.92 7.68 13.44
N LEU A 54 16.60 6.80 14.15
CA LEU A 54 16.37 6.55 15.57
C LEU A 54 17.64 6.09 16.28
N ASN A 55 17.74 6.36 17.58
CA ASN A 55 18.81 5.87 18.43
C ASN A 55 18.29 4.70 19.26
N VAL A 56 18.94 3.54 19.14
CA VAL A 56 18.61 2.34 19.91
C VAL A 56 19.73 2.08 20.91
N SER A 57 19.38 1.84 22.18
CA SER A 57 20.37 1.49 23.20
C SER A 57 20.91 0.08 22.96
N GLU A 58 22.21 -0.13 23.11
CA GLU A 58 22.78 -1.49 23.03
C GLU A 58 22.26 -2.44 24.12
N ALA A 59 21.76 -1.87 25.23
CA ALA A 59 21.12 -2.59 26.32
C ALA A 59 19.66 -3.01 25.99
N THR A 60 19.16 -2.71 24.79
CA THR A 60 17.80 -3.07 24.38
C THR A 60 17.65 -4.59 24.36
N ALA A 61 16.59 -5.08 25.01
CA ALA A 61 16.32 -6.51 25.06
C ALA A 61 15.97 -7.07 23.68
N ILE A 62 16.41 -8.29 23.41
CA ILE A 62 15.99 -9.05 22.23
C ILE A 62 14.46 -9.16 22.21
N SER A 63 13.88 -9.18 21.01
CA SER A 63 12.43 -9.19 20.75
C SER A 63 11.70 -7.89 21.09
N THR A 64 12.43 -6.81 21.35
CA THR A 64 11.83 -5.47 21.48
C THR A 64 11.44 -4.93 20.10
N SER A 65 10.22 -4.39 20.00
CA SER A 65 9.77 -3.62 18.83
C SER A 65 10.49 -2.28 18.78
N ILE A 66 11.24 -2.05 17.71
CA ILE A 66 12.12 -0.89 17.52
C ILE A 66 11.39 0.24 16.80
N LEU A 67 10.67 -0.10 15.74
CA LEU A 67 9.96 0.84 14.88
C LEU A 67 8.75 0.13 14.30
N THR A 68 7.69 0.88 14.02
CA THR A 68 6.60 0.44 13.14
C THR A 68 6.58 1.36 11.94
N VAL A 69 6.76 0.80 10.74
CA VAL A 69 6.57 1.55 9.50
C VAL A 69 5.16 1.37 8.98
N THR A 70 4.65 2.40 8.33
CA THR A 70 3.31 2.40 7.74
C THR A 70 3.36 2.92 6.32
N THR A 71 2.54 2.33 5.47
CA THR A 71 2.27 2.80 4.11
C THR A 71 0.81 3.15 3.95
N ASN A 72 0.54 3.99 2.95
CA ASN A 72 -0.80 4.27 2.45
C ASN A 72 -0.86 3.87 0.98
N ASP A 73 -1.89 3.11 0.64
CA ASP A 73 -2.23 2.68 -0.71
C ASP A 73 -3.66 3.18 -0.98
N LEU A 74 -3.89 3.75 -2.16
CA LEU A 74 -5.18 4.36 -2.51
C LEU A 74 -6.15 3.37 -3.16
N ASP A 75 -5.65 2.19 -3.53
CA ASP A 75 -6.49 1.13 -4.08
C ASP A 75 -7.39 0.53 -2.98
N THR A 76 -8.17 -0.49 -3.31
CA THR A 76 -9.09 -1.11 -2.36
C THR A 76 -8.99 -2.63 -2.29
N GLY A 77 -9.39 -3.17 -1.14
CA GLY A 77 -9.43 -4.62 -0.93
C GLY A 77 -8.04 -5.25 -1.04
N ILE A 78 -7.89 -6.19 -1.98
CA ILE A 78 -6.62 -6.91 -2.19
C ILE A 78 -5.54 -6.07 -2.88
N ASN A 79 -5.94 -5.04 -3.65
CA ASN A 79 -5.02 -4.15 -4.33
C ASN A 79 -4.25 -3.31 -3.31
N ALA A 80 -4.95 -2.74 -2.32
CA ALA A 80 -4.31 -2.03 -1.20
C ALA A 80 -3.75 -2.92 -0.08
N GLY A 81 -3.70 -4.25 -0.27
CA GLY A 81 -3.05 -5.14 0.68
C GLY A 81 -1.53 -4.99 0.58
N VAL A 82 -0.83 -4.80 1.71
CA VAL A 82 0.62 -4.53 1.70
C VAL A 82 1.38 -5.52 2.57
N THR A 83 2.54 -5.94 2.08
CA THR A 83 3.53 -6.69 2.86
C THR A 83 4.86 -5.94 2.93
N TYR A 84 5.57 -6.10 4.04
CA TYR A 84 6.83 -5.43 4.31
C TYR A 84 7.99 -6.43 4.31
N GLN A 85 9.11 -6.00 3.74
CA GLN A 85 10.35 -6.76 3.72
C GLN A 85 11.54 -5.85 4.04
N ALA A 86 12.43 -6.32 4.89
CA ALA A 86 13.72 -5.67 5.12
C ALA A 86 14.72 -6.19 4.10
N GLN A 87 15.44 -5.27 3.45
CA GLN A 87 16.52 -5.59 2.52
C GLN A 87 17.85 -5.15 3.11
N ASP A 88 18.78 -6.09 3.16
CA ASP A 88 20.13 -5.81 3.63
C ASP A 88 20.90 -5.00 2.59
N MET A 89 21.54 -3.92 3.04
CA MET A 89 22.46 -3.14 2.19
C MET A 89 23.91 -3.58 2.38
N ASN A 90 24.28 -4.04 3.59
CA ASN A 90 25.67 -4.23 4.00
C ASN A 90 25.98 -5.65 4.51
N GLY A 91 24.98 -6.54 4.55
CA GLY A 91 25.12 -7.97 4.84
C GLY A 91 25.07 -8.36 6.32
N SER A 92 24.86 -7.41 7.25
CA SER A 92 24.75 -7.69 8.69
C SER A 92 23.36 -7.45 9.29
N MET A 93 22.47 -6.75 8.59
CA MET A 93 21.22 -6.29 9.17
C MET A 93 20.25 -7.44 9.48
N LEU A 94 20.11 -8.39 8.55
CA LEU A 94 19.16 -9.51 8.71
C LEU A 94 19.59 -10.50 9.82
N GLU A 95 20.81 -10.36 10.34
CA GLU A 95 21.25 -11.06 11.54
C GLU A 95 20.71 -10.40 12.81
N ASP A 96 20.66 -9.07 12.84
CA ASP A 96 20.39 -8.27 14.04
C ASP A 96 18.92 -7.86 14.16
N PHE A 97 18.19 -7.75 13.04
CA PHE A 97 16.79 -7.32 13.00
C PHE A 97 15.95 -8.21 12.10
N TYR A 98 14.63 -8.21 12.32
CA TYR A 98 13.65 -8.69 11.36
C TYR A 98 12.42 -7.79 11.35
N ILE A 99 11.69 -7.77 10.24
CA ILE A 99 10.41 -7.07 10.14
C ILE A 99 9.27 -8.09 10.10
N ILE A 100 8.20 -7.82 10.83
CA ILE A 100 6.97 -8.60 10.73
C ILE A 100 6.22 -8.14 9.48
N SER A 101 6.05 -9.05 8.51
CA SER A 101 5.66 -8.71 7.13
C SER A 101 4.27 -8.12 6.99
N ASP A 102 3.34 -8.43 7.88
CA ASP A 102 1.94 -7.99 7.84
C ASP A 102 1.69 -6.66 8.58
N THR A 103 2.60 -6.28 9.48
CA THR A 103 2.41 -5.15 10.40
C THR A 103 3.45 -4.05 10.24
N GLY A 104 4.56 -4.32 9.54
CA GLY A 104 5.64 -3.34 9.38
C GLY A 104 6.44 -3.11 10.67
N ILE A 105 6.29 -3.97 11.68
CA ILE A 105 7.00 -3.84 12.96
C ILE A 105 8.42 -4.40 12.80
N LEU A 106 9.41 -3.53 12.94
CA LEU A 106 10.82 -3.90 13.03
C LEU A 106 11.14 -4.35 14.46
N VAL A 107 11.75 -5.51 14.60
CA VAL A 107 12.04 -6.15 15.89
C VAL A 107 13.52 -6.50 15.99
N LEU A 108 14.09 -6.30 17.17
CA LEU A 108 15.46 -6.69 17.48
C LEU A 108 15.57 -8.22 17.62
N LYS A 109 16.46 -8.83 16.84
CA LYS A 109 16.69 -10.28 16.79
C LYS A 109 17.87 -10.71 17.66
N LYS A 110 18.86 -9.84 17.83
CA LYS A 110 20.13 -10.13 18.51
C LYS A 110 20.55 -8.94 19.36
N SER A 111 21.33 -9.18 20.40
CA SER A 111 21.92 -8.11 21.20
C SER A 111 22.81 -7.23 20.33
N LEU A 112 22.71 -5.92 20.53
CA LEU A 112 23.55 -4.94 19.85
C LEU A 112 24.86 -4.76 20.63
N ASP A 113 25.89 -4.33 19.91
CA ASP A 113 27.22 -4.03 20.43
C ASP A 113 27.73 -2.82 19.65
N ARG A 114 27.73 -1.65 20.30
CA ARG A 114 28.07 -0.39 19.63
C ARG A 114 29.53 -0.36 19.18
N GLU A 115 30.44 -0.96 19.96
CA GLU A 115 31.85 -1.02 19.60
C GLU A 115 32.10 -1.89 18.35
N ARG A 116 31.27 -2.90 18.13
CA ARG A 116 31.31 -3.72 16.92
C ARG A 116 30.64 -3.05 15.72
N GLN A 117 29.47 -2.45 15.91
CA GLN A 117 28.71 -1.77 14.87
C GLN A 117 27.88 -0.63 15.48
N ASP A 118 28.26 0.61 15.19
CA ASP A 118 27.61 1.82 15.73
C ASP A 118 26.45 2.34 14.87
N LYS A 119 26.31 1.80 13.65
CA LYS A 119 25.26 2.19 12.70
C LYS A 119 24.68 0.99 11.94
N HIS A 120 23.37 0.96 11.82
CA HIS A 120 22.63 -0.01 11.00
C HIS A 120 21.81 0.73 9.94
N ASP A 121 22.25 0.66 8.68
CA ASP A 121 21.55 1.19 7.52
C ASP A 121 20.91 0.06 6.72
N PHE A 122 19.62 0.19 6.39
CA PHE A 122 18.90 -0.79 5.59
C PHE A 122 17.68 -0.16 4.92
N LEU A 123 17.14 -0.88 3.93
CA LEU A 123 15.92 -0.50 3.24
C LEU A 123 14.77 -1.35 3.75
N ILE A 124 13.60 -0.71 3.91
CA ILE A 124 12.34 -1.43 4.03
C ILE A 124 11.58 -1.23 2.73
N VAL A 125 11.16 -2.34 2.13
CA VAL A 125 10.36 -2.38 0.92
C VAL A 125 8.94 -2.73 1.33
N ALA A 126 7.98 -1.97 0.81
CA ALA A 126 6.57 -2.29 0.86
C ALA A 126 6.14 -2.80 -0.52
N ILE A 127 5.41 -3.91 -0.53
CA ILE A 127 5.00 -4.61 -1.74
C ILE A 127 3.49 -4.81 -1.65
N ASP A 128 2.75 -4.29 -2.62
CA ASP A 128 1.32 -4.55 -2.71
C ASP A 128 1.04 -6.02 -3.03
N THR A 129 -0.19 -6.46 -2.75
CA THR A 129 -0.64 -7.82 -3.02
C THR A 129 -1.58 -7.89 -4.23
N GLY A 130 -1.75 -6.78 -4.94
CA GLY A 130 -2.66 -6.63 -6.05
C GLY A 130 -2.19 -7.32 -7.33
N LYS A 131 -3.06 -7.31 -8.34
CA LYS A 131 -2.74 -7.79 -9.68
C LYS A 131 -3.27 -6.82 -10.74
N PRO A 132 -2.47 -6.45 -11.77
CA PRO A 132 -1.04 -6.76 -11.94
C PRO A 132 -0.20 -6.19 -10.77
N PRO A 133 0.94 -6.81 -10.44
CA PRO A 133 1.86 -6.28 -9.44
C PRO A 133 2.60 -5.05 -9.94
#